data_AF-R5AA90-F1
#
_entry.id   AF-R5AA90-F1
#
_cell.length_a   1.000
_cell.length_b   1.000
_cell.length_c   1.000
_cell.angle_alpha   90.00
_cell.angle_beta   90.00
_cell.angle_gamma   90.00
#
_symmetry.space_group_name_H-M   'P 1'
#
loop_
_entity.id
_entity.type
_entity.pdbx_description
1 polymer ?
#
loop_
_entity_poly.entity_id
_entity_poly.type
_entity_poly.pdbx_seq_one_letter_code
_entity_poly.pdbx_strand_id
1 'polypeptide(L)'
;MEKTLIAPCGINCLVCGMYQKKKDPCKGCMIRTTRKSQICVIKNCSQSRWTDPPLCVGCAKFPCRRLKQLDRRYSEKTKGTLSIIENLLAIQREGIDLFLAEEEIKWTCSNCGSLLQIGSPICPTCGHSRGKS
;
A
#
# COMPACT_ATOMS: atom_id res chain seq x y z
N MET A 1 -2.03 -2.56 12.36
CA MET A 1 -2.49 -1.88 11.12
C MET A 1 -4.00 -2.04 10.92
N GLU A 2 -4.66 -1.16 10.14
CA GLU A 2 -6.13 -1.09 9.97
C GLU A 2 -6.61 -1.50 8.55
N LYS A 3 -7.67 -2.32 8.45
CA LYS A 3 -8.24 -2.77 7.14
C LYS A 3 -8.69 -1.61 6.26
N THR A 4 -9.26 -0.57 6.87
CA THR A 4 -9.79 0.61 6.18
C THR A 4 -8.70 1.45 5.49
N LEU A 5 -7.43 1.22 5.82
CA LEU A 5 -6.28 1.89 5.23
C LEU A 5 -5.65 1.11 4.08
N ILE A 6 -6.14 -0.09 3.76
CA ILE A 6 -5.76 -0.79 2.53
C ILE A 6 -6.44 -0.11 1.35
N ALA A 7 -5.62 0.44 0.45
CA ALA A 7 -6.10 1.08 -0.77
C ALA A 7 -6.74 0.04 -1.72
N PRO A 8 -7.61 0.44 -2.66
CA PRO A 8 -8.18 -0.49 -3.65
C PRO A 8 -7.13 -1.24 -4.48
N CYS A 9 -5.91 -0.70 -4.57
CA CYS A 9 -4.78 -1.35 -5.24
C CYS A 9 -3.96 -2.27 -4.33
N GLY A 10 -4.29 -2.47 -3.05
CA GLY A 10 -3.54 -3.33 -2.13
C GLY A 10 -2.33 -2.68 -1.44
N ILE A 11 -2.12 -1.37 -1.61
CA ILE A 11 -1.13 -0.63 -0.81
C ILE A 11 -1.72 -0.32 0.56
N ASN A 12 -0.98 -0.63 1.63
CA ASN A 12 -1.29 -0.10 2.95
C ASN A 12 -0.94 1.40 3.02
N CYS A 13 -1.95 2.26 3.20
CA CYS A 13 -1.73 3.70 3.23
C CYS A 13 -0.89 4.17 4.42
N LEU A 14 -0.84 3.40 5.52
CA LEU A 14 -0.06 3.76 6.73
C LEU A 14 1.41 4.00 6.41
N VAL A 15 1.95 3.26 5.45
CA VAL A 15 3.38 3.32 5.06
C VAL A 15 3.64 4.31 3.93
N CYS A 16 2.61 5.00 3.43
CA CYS A 16 2.74 6.00 2.38
C CYS A 16 3.27 7.32 2.95
N GLY A 17 4.29 7.91 2.33
CA GLY A 17 4.83 9.19 2.78
C GLY A 17 3.86 10.38 2.71
N MET A 18 2.80 10.30 1.89
CA MET A 18 1.73 11.32 1.92
C MET A 18 0.80 11.18 3.12
N TYR A 19 0.62 9.95 3.62
CA TYR A 19 -0.16 9.68 4.83
C TYR A 19 0.63 10.09 6.07
N GLN A 20 1.94 9.80 6.10
CA GLN A 20 2.84 10.11 7.22
C GLN A 20 3.29 11.60 7.30
N LYS A 21 2.74 12.50 6.47
CA LYS A 21 3.11 13.93 6.54
C LYS A 21 2.69 14.55 7.87
N LYS A 22 3.55 15.41 8.43
CA LYS A 22 3.23 16.17 9.65
C LYS A 22 2.15 17.23 9.44
N LYS A 23 2.19 17.93 8.29
CA LYS A 23 1.24 18.98 7.93
C LYS A 23 0.34 18.49 6.80
N ASP A 24 -0.98 18.62 6.99
CA ASP A 24 -2.03 18.22 6.06
C ASP A 24 -1.89 16.79 5.51
N PRO A 25 -1.86 15.77 6.38
CA PRO A 25 -1.70 14.38 5.95
C PRO A 25 -2.85 13.91 5.06
N CYS A 26 -2.51 13.08 4.07
CA CYS A 26 -3.49 12.29 3.35
C CYS A 26 -4.19 11.33 4.32
N LYS A 27 -5.52 11.31 4.39
CA LYS A 27 -6.30 10.39 5.26
C LYS A 27 -6.53 9.01 4.63
N GLY A 28 -5.66 8.57 3.72
CA GLY A 28 -5.75 7.27 3.04
C GLY A 28 -6.54 7.29 1.71
N CYS A 29 -6.31 6.26 0.90
CA CYS A 29 -6.87 6.16 -0.46
C CYS A 29 -8.35 5.80 -0.47
N MET A 30 -8.91 5.25 0.60
CA MET A 30 -10.35 5.01 0.72
C MET A 30 -11.13 6.33 0.90
N ILE A 31 -10.48 7.39 1.38
CA ILE A 31 -11.07 8.71 1.58
C ILE A 31 -10.64 9.66 0.44
N ARG A 32 -11.52 10.57 -0.01
CA ARG A 32 -11.21 11.58 -1.05
C ARG A 32 -10.49 12.79 -0.44
N THR A 33 -9.20 12.64 -0.18
CA THR A 33 -8.42 13.62 0.62
C THR A 33 -7.55 14.55 -0.24
N THR A 34 -6.78 13.98 -1.16
CA THR A 34 -5.86 14.73 -2.03
C THR A 34 -6.35 14.74 -3.47
N ARG A 35 -6.02 15.79 -4.24
CA ARG A 35 -6.31 15.86 -5.69
C ARG A 35 -5.80 14.61 -6.42
N LYS A 36 -4.60 14.11 -6.07
CA LYS A 36 -4.02 12.89 -6.65
C LYS A 36 -4.85 11.63 -6.32
N SER A 37 -5.33 11.49 -5.08
CA SER A 37 -6.23 10.40 -4.70
C SER A 37 -7.57 10.51 -5.45
N GLN A 38 -8.11 11.72 -5.60
CA GLN A 38 -9.40 11.96 -6.25
C GLN A 38 -9.42 11.63 -7.74
N ILE A 39 -8.30 11.79 -8.46
CA ILE A 39 -8.20 11.49 -9.90
C ILE A 39 -7.62 10.10 -10.19
N CYS A 40 -7.35 9.29 -9.16
CA CYS A 40 -6.72 7.99 -9.34
C CYS A 40 -7.63 7.02 -10.13
N VAL A 41 -7.18 6.62 -11.31
CA VAL A 41 -7.93 5.73 -12.22
C VAL A 41 -8.17 4.33 -11.65
N ILE A 42 -7.32 3.86 -10.73
CA ILE A 42 -7.51 2.55 -10.06
C ILE A 42 -8.59 2.66 -9.00
N LYS A 43 -8.51 3.68 -8.14
CA LYS A 43 -9.51 3.95 -7.10
C LYS A 43 -10.91 4.20 -7.69
N ASN A 44 -10.98 4.95 -8.79
CA ASN A 44 -12.24 5.31 -9.43
C ASN A 44 -12.73 4.24 -10.43
N CYS A 45 -12.09 3.07 -10.48
CA CYS A 45 -12.50 1.99 -11.36
C CYS A 45 -13.88 1.44 -10.91
N SER A 46 -14.85 1.37 -11.82
CA SER A 46 -16.17 0.79 -11.51
C SER A 46 -16.12 -0.72 -11.26
N GLN A 47 -15.09 -1.40 -11.76
CA GLN A 47 -14.96 -2.86 -11.75
C GLN A 47 -14.37 -3.43 -10.46
N SER A 48 -13.83 -2.60 -9.56
CA SER A 48 -13.13 -3.05 -8.33
C SER A 48 -14.03 -3.14 -7.09
N ARG A 49 -15.36 -3.26 -7.29
CA ARG A 49 -16.37 -3.10 -6.22
C ARG A 49 -16.90 -4.41 -5.64
N TRP A 50 -16.34 -5.55 -6.03
CA TRP A 50 -16.92 -6.87 -5.76
C TRP A 50 -16.41 -7.54 -4.46
N THR A 51 -15.56 -6.86 -3.70
CA THR A 51 -15.02 -7.35 -2.41
C THR A 51 -15.27 -6.34 -1.31
N ASP A 52 -15.26 -6.78 -0.05
CA ASP A 52 -15.30 -5.92 1.13
C ASP A 52 -14.01 -6.11 1.96
N PRO A 53 -13.09 -5.12 2.01
CA PRO A 53 -13.14 -3.85 1.29
C PRO A 53 -12.99 -4.01 -0.24
N PRO A 54 -13.39 -3.01 -1.06
CA PRO A 54 -13.33 -3.07 -2.52
C PRO A 54 -11.89 -3.01 -3.03
N LEU A 55 -11.34 -4.20 -3.30
CA LEU A 55 -9.98 -4.44 -3.77
C LEU A 55 -9.98 -4.91 -5.23
N CYS A 56 -8.91 -4.59 -5.95
CA CYS A 56 -8.74 -4.97 -7.35
C CYS A 56 -8.64 -6.48 -7.58
N VAL A 57 -8.33 -7.28 -6.56
CA VAL A 57 -8.17 -8.74 -6.69
C VAL A 57 -9.49 -9.47 -6.99
N GLY A 58 -10.63 -8.88 -6.63
CA GLY A 58 -11.95 -9.40 -7.00
C GLY A 58 -12.40 -9.08 -8.43
N CYS A 59 -11.57 -8.42 -9.23
CA CYS A 59 -11.91 -8.05 -10.61
C CYS A 59 -11.64 -9.22 -11.57
N ALA A 60 -12.60 -9.57 -12.44
CA ALA A 60 -12.41 -10.62 -13.46
C ALA A 60 -11.26 -10.36 -14.44
N LYS A 61 -10.80 -9.11 -14.55
CA LYS A 61 -9.65 -8.70 -15.39
C LYS A 61 -8.34 -8.62 -14.61
N PHE A 62 -8.32 -9.05 -13.35
CA PHE A 62 -7.12 -9.00 -12.51
C PHE A 62 -6.06 -10.01 -13.00
N PRO A 63 -4.76 -9.64 -13.05
CA PRO A 63 -4.24 -8.27 -12.96
C PRO A 63 -4.44 -7.52 -14.29
N CYS A 64 -5.12 -6.37 -14.25
CA CYS A 64 -5.41 -5.60 -15.48
C CYS A 64 -4.23 -4.72 -15.90
N ARG A 65 -4.22 -4.26 -17.17
CA ARG A 65 -3.13 -3.42 -17.72
C ARG A 65 -2.79 -2.21 -16.85
N ARG A 66 -3.80 -1.49 -16.35
CA ARG A 66 -3.61 -0.29 -15.51
C ARG A 66 -2.94 -0.61 -14.18
N LEU A 67 -3.29 -1.76 -13.59
CA LEU A 67 -2.72 -2.22 -12.33
C LEU A 67 -1.28 -2.68 -12.51
N LYS A 68 -0.98 -3.46 -13.57
CA LYS A 68 0.40 -3.85 -13.92
C LYS A 68 1.31 -2.64 -14.11
N GLN A 69 0.82 -1.59 -14.78
CA GLN A 69 1.57 -0.33 -14.92
C GLN A 69 1.80 0.39 -13.59
N LEU A 70 0.81 0.37 -12.68
CA LEU A 70 0.97 0.95 -11.34
C LEU A 70 1.99 0.15 -10.53
N ASP A 71 1.88 -1.17 -10.52
CA ASP A 71 2.78 -2.09 -9.84
C ASP A 71 4.23 -1.89 -10.27
N ARG A 72 4.50 -1.90 -11.58
CA ARG A 72 5.84 -1.63 -12.13
C ARG A 72 6.43 -0.31 -11.60
N ARG A 73 5.67 0.78 -11.65
CA ARG A 73 6.15 2.08 -11.15
C ARG A 73 6.48 2.07 -9.67
N TYR A 74 5.69 1.37 -8.85
CA TYR A 74 5.93 1.28 -7.42
C TYR A 74 7.10 0.35 -7.09
N SER A 75 7.18 -0.80 -7.74
CA SER A 75 8.29 -1.74 -7.60
C SER A 75 9.62 -1.07 -7.97
N GLU A 76 9.69 -0.38 -9.11
CA GLU A 76 10.88 0.38 -9.53
C GLU A 76 11.26 1.46 -8.51
N LYS A 77 10.30 2.27 -8.06
CA LYS A 77 10.55 3.35 -7.08
C LYS A 77 10.98 2.85 -5.70
N THR A 78 10.58 1.63 -5.34
CA THR A 78 10.81 1.04 -4.02
C THR A 78 11.89 -0.04 -4.06
N LYS A 79 12.59 -0.19 -5.20
CA LYS A 79 13.62 -1.22 -5.42
C LYS A 79 13.12 -2.63 -5.05
N GLY A 80 11.88 -2.95 -5.43
CA GLY A 80 11.26 -4.25 -5.21
C GLY A 80 10.68 -4.50 -3.81
N THR A 81 10.86 -3.58 -2.85
CA THR A 81 10.32 -3.77 -1.48
C THR A 81 8.79 -3.76 -1.40
N LEU A 82 8.12 -3.25 -2.43
CA LEU A 82 6.67 -3.24 -2.55
C LEU A 82 6.24 -3.71 -3.94
N SER A 83 5.41 -4.76 -3.99
CA SER A 83 4.61 -5.11 -5.16
C SER A 83 3.13 -5.01 -4.81
N ILE A 84 2.41 -4.25 -5.62
CA ILE A 84 0.97 -4.04 -5.56
C ILE A 84 0.24 -5.33 -5.93
N ILE A 85 0.73 -6.03 -6.96
CA ILE A 85 0.13 -7.29 -7.39
C ILE A 85 0.35 -8.37 -6.33
N GLU A 86 1.56 -8.49 -5.78
CA GLU A 86 1.83 -9.49 -4.73
C GLU A 86 1.02 -9.21 -3.47
N ASN A 87 0.91 -7.95 -3.04
CA ASN A 87 0.04 -7.59 -1.91
C ASN A 87 -1.42 -8.04 -2.14
N LEU A 88 -1.95 -7.80 -3.33
CA LEU A 88 -3.32 -8.20 -3.67
C LEU A 88 -3.49 -9.73 -3.72
N LEU A 89 -2.48 -10.46 -4.23
CA LEU A 89 -2.47 -11.92 -4.23
C LEU A 89 -2.38 -12.48 -2.81
N ALA A 90 -1.53 -11.94 -1.94
CA ALA A 90 -1.44 -12.32 -0.53
C ALA A 90 -2.79 -12.15 0.17
N ILE A 91 -3.45 -11.00 -0.01
CA ILE A 91 -4.80 -10.76 0.54
C ILE A 91 -5.82 -11.80 0.03
N GLN A 92 -5.74 -12.21 -1.24
CA GLN A 92 -6.64 -13.23 -1.80
C GLN A 92 -6.33 -14.64 -1.28
N ARG A 93 -5.05 -15.00 -1.13
CA ARG A 93 -4.62 -16.33 -0.70
C ARG A 93 -4.87 -16.55 0.79
N GLU A 94 -4.54 -15.56 1.60
CA GLU A 94 -4.36 -15.72 3.05
C GLU A 94 -5.38 -14.89 3.86
N GLY A 95 -6.07 -13.95 3.21
CA GLY A 95 -6.99 -13.03 3.85
C GLY A 95 -6.32 -11.75 4.35
N ILE A 96 -7.13 -10.69 4.52
CA ILE A 96 -6.63 -9.35 4.86
C ILE A 96 -6.02 -9.28 6.27
N ASP A 97 -6.49 -10.09 7.22
CA ASP A 97 -5.99 -10.08 8.60
C ASP A 97 -4.55 -10.60 8.68
N LEU A 98 -4.25 -11.72 8.01
CA LEU A 98 -2.89 -12.25 7.95
C LEU A 98 -1.96 -11.29 7.21
N PHE A 99 -2.40 -10.78 6.05
CA PHE A 99 -1.65 -9.77 5.31
C PHE A 99 -1.29 -8.54 6.16
N LEU A 100 -2.22 -8.06 7.01
CA LEU A 100 -1.95 -6.92 7.90
C LEU A 100 -0.93 -7.26 8.98
N ALA A 101 -0.94 -8.48 9.52
CA ALA A 101 0.06 -8.94 10.47
C ALA A 101 1.46 -9.00 9.84
N GLU A 102 1.54 -9.50 8.60
CA GLU A 102 2.80 -9.52 7.84
C GLU A 102 3.29 -8.11 7.49
N GLU A 103 2.40 -7.21 7.09
CA GLU A 103 2.75 -5.82 6.82
C GLU A 103 3.25 -5.12 8.11
N GLU A 104 2.68 -5.42 9.28
CA GLU A 104 3.16 -4.86 10.56
C GLU A 104 4.63 -5.25 10.79
N ILE A 105 4.97 -6.53 10.60
CA ILE A 105 6.35 -7.02 10.72
C ILE A 105 7.23 -6.34 9.66
N LYS A 106 6.81 -6.39 8.39
CA LYS A 106 7.58 -5.87 7.25
C LYS A 106 7.86 -4.37 7.35
N TRP A 107 6.96 -3.59 7.92
CA TRP A 107 7.08 -2.13 7.96
C TRP A 107 7.45 -1.58 9.33
N THR A 108 7.80 -2.43 10.30
CA THR A 108 8.32 -1.99 11.59
C THR A 108 9.84 -1.89 11.56
N CYS A 109 10.40 -0.79 12.08
CA CYS A 109 11.85 -0.65 12.22
C CYS A 109 12.37 -1.64 13.27
N SER A 110 13.30 -2.51 12.89
CA SER A 110 13.93 -3.47 13.81
C SER A 110 14.73 -2.84 14.95
N ASN A 111 15.16 -1.58 14.81
CA ASN A 111 15.97 -0.89 15.81
C ASN A 111 15.13 -0.14 16.86
N CYS A 112 14.06 0.55 16.44
CA CYS A 112 13.30 1.40 17.35
C CYS A 112 11.77 1.17 17.32
N GLY A 113 11.29 0.16 16.60
CA GLY A 113 9.88 -0.20 16.53
C GLY A 113 8.98 0.79 15.78
N SER A 114 9.51 1.89 15.23
CA SER A 114 8.67 2.88 14.54
C SER A 114 8.29 2.41 13.13
N LEU A 115 7.14 2.87 12.66
CA LEU A 115 6.66 2.59 11.31
C LEU A 115 7.60 3.18 10.24
N LEU A 116 7.95 2.34 9.27
CA LEU A 116 8.77 2.68 8.12
C LEU A 116 7.92 3.31 7.01
N GLN A 117 8.58 4.04 6.11
CA GLN A 117 7.95 4.68 4.97
C GLN A 117 8.35 3.97 3.67
N ILE A 118 7.39 3.73 2.79
CA ILE A 118 7.61 3.25 1.41
C ILE A 118 8.67 4.12 0.73
N GLY A 119 9.67 3.47 0.12
CA GLY A 119 10.72 4.12 -0.66
C GLY A 119 11.78 4.84 0.18
N SER A 120 11.67 4.85 1.52
CA SER A 120 12.74 5.37 2.37
C SER A 120 13.78 4.27 2.65
N PRO A 121 15.07 4.50 2.38
CA PRO A 121 16.13 3.55 2.73
C PRO A 121 16.47 3.56 4.23
N ILE A 122 16.00 4.57 4.96
CA ILE A 122 16.27 4.75 6.40
C ILE A 122 14.97 4.92 7.19
N CYS A 123 15.02 4.56 8.46
CA CYS A 123 13.95 4.80 9.41
C CYS A 123 13.74 6.32 9.62
N PRO A 124 12.51 6.85 9.49
CA PRO A 124 12.24 8.28 9.65
C PRO A 124 12.44 8.78 11.10
N THR A 125 12.42 7.88 12.09
CA THR A 125 12.57 8.21 13.51
C THR A 125 14.02 8.11 13.99
N CYS A 126 14.68 6.96 13.82
CA CYS A 126 16.03 6.72 14.36
C CYS A 126 17.16 6.72 13.32
N GLY A 127 16.86 6.87 12.02
CA GLY A 127 17.87 6.86 10.95
C GLY A 127 18.48 5.49 10.62
N HIS A 128 18.08 4.41 11.31
CA HIS A 128 18.57 3.06 11.03
C HIS A 128 18.30 2.67 9.58
N SER A 129 19.33 2.14 8.90
CA SER A 129 19.23 1.67 7.53
C SER A 129 18.33 0.44 7.46
N ARG A 130 17.38 0.45 6.54
CA ARG A 130 16.56 -0.72 6.27
C ARG A 130 17.48 -1.71 5.53
N GLY A 131 17.91 -2.76 6.23
CA GLY A 131 18.80 -3.78 5.67
C GLY A 131 18.31 -4.24 4.29
N LYS A 132 19.23 -4.54 3.38
CA LYS A 132 18.88 -5.19 2.11
C LYS A 132 18.39 -6.59 2.46
N SER A 133 17.07 -6.80 2.47
CA SER A 133 16.50 -8.14 2.35
C SER A 133 16.82 -8.71 0.98
#